data_AF-A0A8J3WY98-F1
#
_entry.id   AF-A0A8J3WY98-F1
#
_cell.length_a   1.000
_cell.length_b   1.000
_cell.length_c   1.000
_cell.angle_alpha   90.00
_cell.angle_beta   90.00
_cell.angle_gamma   90.00
#
_symmetry.space_group_name_H-M   'P 1'
#
loop_
_entity.id
_entity.type
_entity.pdbx_description
1 polymer ?
#
loop_
_entity_poly.entity_id
_entity_poly.type
_entity_poly.pdbx_seq_one_letter_code
_entity_poly.pdbx_strand_id
1 'polypeptide(L)' 'MPGAVELSGVGVRVMAAGPVGEALTSENLSECFGRALRIDHLDGRWSARALRGSGARSV' A
#
# COMPACT_ATOMS: atom_id res chain seq x y z
N MET A 1 -2.83 -8.87 -17.99
CA MET A 1 -2.23 -8.94 -16.63
C MET A 1 -1.90 -10.41 -16.32
N PRO A 2 -0.65 -10.89 -16.43
CA PRO A 2 -0.27 -12.18 -15.88
C PRO A 2 0.34 -12.02 -14.47
N GLY A 3 0.07 -12.99 -13.58
CA GLY A 3 0.96 -13.25 -12.44
C GLY A 3 0.48 -12.93 -11.03
N ALA A 4 -0.77 -13.25 -10.67
CA ALA A 4 -1.09 -13.53 -9.27
C ALA A 4 -0.45 -14.88 -8.91
N VAL A 5 0.78 -14.86 -8.39
CA VAL A 5 1.49 -16.07 -7.94
C VAL A 5 0.94 -16.45 -6.58
N GLU A 6 0.23 -17.57 -6.50
CA GLU A 6 -0.32 -18.12 -5.26
C GLU A 6 0.72 -19.07 -4.64
N LEU A 7 1.24 -18.75 -3.45
CA LEU A 7 2.18 -19.59 -2.71
C LEU A 7 1.40 -20.36 -1.63
N SER A 8 1.39 -21.69 -1.75
CA SER A 8 0.64 -22.60 -0.87
C SER A 8 1.32 -22.74 0.50
N GLY A 9 0.68 -22.20 1.54
CA GLY A 9 1.08 -22.32 2.94
C GLY A 9 1.19 -20.96 3.62
N VAL A 10 0.11 -20.52 4.28
CA VAL A 10 -0.20 -19.12 4.67
C VAL A 10 -0.41 -18.25 3.43
N GLY A 11 -1.67 -17.91 3.13
CA GLY A 11 -2.06 -17.24 1.89
C GLY A 11 -1.40 -15.88 1.72
N VAL A 12 -0.25 -15.85 1.07
CA VAL A 12 0.40 -14.62 0.60
C VAL A 12 -0.06 -14.39 -0.83
N ARG A 13 -0.81 -13.31 -1.06
CA ARG A 13 -1.22 -12.85 -2.38
C ARG A 13 -0.33 -11.68 -2.81
N VAL A 14 0.28 -11.79 -3.99
CA VAL A 14 0.96 -10.66 -4.62
C VAL A 14 -0.09 -9.64 -5.09
N MET A 15 -0.09 -8.45 -4.48
CA MET A 15 -1.05 -7.38 -4.80
C MET A 15 -0.59 -6.53 -6.00
N ALA A 16 0.72 -6.25 -6.08
CA ALA A 16 1.35 -5.51 -7.17
C ALA A 16 2.80 -5.97 -7.33
N ALA A 17 3.26 -6.06 -8.57
CA ALA A 17 4.65 -6.38 -8.91
C ALA A 17 5.07 -5.58 -10.15
N GLY A 18 6.26 -4.99 -10.11
CA GLY A 18 6.76 -4.12 -11.18
C GLY A 18 7.81 -3.14 -10.67
N PRO A 19 8.14 -2.10 -11.47
CA PRO A 19 9.01 -1.01 -11.04
C PRO A 19 8.52 -0.39 -9.73
N VAL A 20 9.46 -0.01 -8.86
CA VAL A 20 9.13 0.47 -7.50
C VAL A 20 8.15 1.64 -7.50
N GLY A 21 8.22 2.55 -8.49
CA GLY A 21 7.30 3.68 -8.61
C GLY A 21 5.86 3.29 -9.00
N GLU A 22 5.68 2.14 -9.65
CA GLU A 22 4.38 1.60 -10.03
C GLU A 22 3.81 0.69 -8.93
N ALA A 23 4.68 0.02 -8.17
CA ALA A 23 4.29 -0.84 -7.06
C ALA A 23 3.99 -0.05 -5.77
N LEU A 24 4.83 0.93 -5.40
CA LEU A 24 4.69 1.75 -4.17
C LEU A 24 3.73 2.94 -4.37
N THR A 25 2.51 2.66 -4.80
CA THR A 25 1.46 3.69 -4.91
C THR A 25 0.56 3.71 -3.67
N SER A 26 -0.12 4.82 -3.44
CA SER A 26 -1.13 4.93 -2.38
C SER A 26 -2.26 3.94 -2.54
N GLU A 27 -2.69 3.65 -3.76
CA GLU A 27 -3.76 2.68 -4.04
C GLU A 27 -3.33 1.26 -3.68
N ASN A 28 -2.20 0.79 -4.23
CA ASN A 28 -1.71 -0.57 -4.00
C ASN A 28 -1.45 -0.84 -2.52
N LEU A 29 -0.81 0.10 -1.81
CA LEU A 29 -0.54 -0.07 -0.39
C LEU A 29 -1.81 0.08 0.45
N SER A 30 -2.75 0.95 0.07
CA SER A 30 -4.02 1.04 0.80
C SER A 30 -4.84 -0.25 0.70
N GLU A 31 -4.88 -0.87 -0.48
CA GLU A 31 -5.54 -2.16 -0.69
C GLU A 31 -4.83 -3.27 0.10
N CYS A 32 -3.49 -3.32 0.04
CA CYS A 32 -2.68 -4.31 0.76
C CYS A 32 -2.86 -4.25 2.29
N PHE A 33 -2.90 -3.04 2.86
CA PHE A 33 -3.02 -2.84 4.31
C PHE A 33 -4.47 -2.68 4.79
N GLY A 34 -5.45 -2.66 3.89
CA GLY A 34 -6.87 -2.46 4.23
C GLY A 34 -7.15 -1.11 4.92
N ARG A 35 -6.34 -0.08 4.66
CA ARG A 35 -6.49 1.25 5.25
C ARG A 35 -6.02 2.34 4.31
N ALA A 36 -6.59 3.54 4.40
CA ALA A 36 -6.14 4.66 3.61
C ALA A 36 -4.70 5.08 4.00
N LEU A 37 -3.78 4.95 3.04
CA LEU A 37 -2.39 5.35 3.14
C LEU A 37 -2.07 6.44 2.13
N ARG A 38 -1.30 7.43 2.57
CA ARG A 38 -0.63 8.39 1.71
C ARG A 38 0.83 7.99 1.59
N ILE A 39 1.29 7.87 0.35
CA ILE A 39 2.67 7.56 0.00
C ILE A 39 3.28 8.82 -0.59
N ASP A 40 4.50 9.12 -0.15
CA ASP A 40 5.29 10.26 -0.61
C ASP A 40 6.69 9.76 -1.00
N HIS A 41 7.25 10.35 -2.05
CA HIS A 41 8.59 10.04 -2.53
C HIS A 41 9.36 11.35 -2.66
N LEU A 42 10.29 11.57 -1.74
CA LEU A 42 11.06 12.79 -1.64
C LEU A 42 12.53 12.44 -1.48
N ASP A 43 13.39 13.06 -2.29
CA ASP A 43 14.86 12.86 -2.23
C ASP A 43 15.29 11.38 -2.33
N GLY A 44 14.61 10.61 -3.19
CA GLY A 44 14.86 9.17 -3.33
C GLY A 44 14.32 8.29 -2.19
N ARG A 45 13.60 8.88 -1.21
CA ARG A 45 13.08 8.19 -0.04
C ARG A 45 11.57 8.06 -0.08
N TRP A 46 11.10 6.84 0.11
CA TRP A 46 9.67 6.53 0.24
C TRP A 46 9.20 6.67 1.68
N SER A 47 8.04 7.30 1.86
CA SER A 47 7.39 7.47 3.16
C SER A 47 5.91 7.10 3.06
N ALA A 48 5.47 6.14 3.88
CA ALA A 48 4.08 5.75 3.99
C ALA A 48 3.48 6.27 5.30
N ARG A 49 2.36 7.00 5.21
CA ARG A 49 1.62 7.47 6.38
C ARG A 49 0.16 7.11 6.24
N ALA A 50 -0.41 6.61 7.33
CA ALA A 50 -1.83 6.43 7.35
C ALA A 50 -2.58 7.76 7.49
N LEU A 51 -3.63 7.90 6.70
CA LEU A 51 -4.56 9.00 6.88
C LEU A 51 -5.36 8.71 8.15
N ARG A 52 -5.28 9.63 9.12
CA ARG A 52 -6.27 9.63 10.20
C ARG A 52 -7.59 10.03 9.54
N GLY A 53 -8.58 9.14 9.57
CA GLY A 53 -9.95 9.56 9.34
C GLY A 53 -10.24 10.73 10.30
N SER A 54 -10.99 11.71 9.85
CA SER A 54 -11.42 12.87 10.65
C SER A 54 -12.30 12.40 11.81
N GLY A 55 -11.71 11.74 12.80
CA GLY A 55 -12.25 11.63 14.12
C GLY A 55 -12.12 13.00 14.73
N ALA A 56 -13.16 13.82 14.57
CA ALA A 56 -13.42 14.90 15.50
C ALA A 56 -13.46 14.26 16.88
N ARG A 57 -12.33 14.30 17.59
CA ARG A 57 -12.31 14.04 19.02
C ARG A 57 -12.89 15.29 19.66
N SER A 58 -14.21 15.38 19.66
CA SER A 58 -14.93 16.34 20.49
C SER A 58 -14.65 15.94 21.93
N VAL A 59 -13.83 16.76 22.59
CA VAL A 59 -13.62 16.76 24.04
C VAL A 59 -14.88 17.26 24.74
#